data_AF-A0A524FNT0-F1
#
_entry.id   AF-A0A524FNT0-F1
#
_cell.length_a   1.000
_cell.length_b   1.000
_cell.length_c   1.000
_cell.angle_alpha   90.00
_cell.angle_beta   90.00
_cell.angle_gamma   90.00
#
_symmetry.space_group_name_H-M   'P 1'
#
loop_
_entity.id
_entity.type
_entity.pdbx_description
1 polymer ?
#
loop_
_entity_poly.entity_id
_entity_poly.type
_entity_poly.pdbx_seq_one_letter_code
_entity_poly.pdbx_strand_id
1 'polypeptide(L)'
;MPERGSQEELPSEIEFDIIRSFGWALVELEETLYERFLHLSARRSIMSLEAFKSHLKAMESKGWISPIHLHGFKGYKKLIAETESGRSLEPKVPLDEIRLALGSKKALPKMKLKGTTKIDQELLENSETVGKAIRVALEAWMLRETGRISKGLVHEHMKNMCQALNESEESLFEYIRTQIPGLLIEVGQILRARGPDFLLLSLKLSEASVRKYSY
;
A
#
# COMPACT_ATOMS: atom_id res chain seq x y z
N MET A 1 -34.88 5.57 -34.18
CA MET A 1 -34.60 4.74 -33.01
C MET A 1 -34.21 3.35 -33.51
N PRO A 2 -32.91 3.04 -33.68
CA PRO A 2 -32.49 1.69 -34.00
C PRO A 2 -32.03 0.94 -32.74
N GLU A 3 -32.28 -0.36 -32.78
CA GLU A 3 -32.24 -1.31 -31.68
C GLU A 3 -30.82 -1.65 -31.22
N ARG A 4 -30.70 -1.95 -29.92
CA ARG A 4 -29.46 -2.13 -29.18
C ARG A 4 -28.70 -3.37 -29.63
N GLY A 5 -27.41 -3.16 -29.88
CA GLY A 5 -26.47 -4.12 -30.39
C GLY A 5 -26.37 -5.40 -29.57
N SER A 6 -26.42 -6.49 -30.32
CA SER A 6 -26.06 -7.85 -29.96
C SER A 6 -24.59 -7.97 -29.53
N GLN A 7 -24.35 -8.93 -28.63
CA GLN A 7 -23.08 -9.47 -28.11
C GLN A 7 -22.48 -8.80 -26.87
N GLU A 8 -22.76 -9.43 -25.73
CA GLU A 8 -22.15 -9.24 -24.41
C GLU A 8 -20.66 -9.63 -24.41
N GLU A 9 -19.81 -8.84 -25.07
CA GLU A 9 -18.38 -8.91 -24.81
C GLU A 9 -18.09 -8.30 -23.43
N LEU A 10 -17.56 -9.10 -22.51
CA LEU A 10 -17.15 -8.60 -21.21
C LEU A 10 -16.11 -7.48 -21.38
N PRO A 11 -16.19 -6.38 -20.59
CA PRO A 11 -15.21 -5.32 -20.63
C PRO A 11 -13.78 -5.84 -20.45
N SER A 12 -12.88 -5.43 -21.34
CA SER A 12 -11.44 -5.60 -21.13
C SER A 12 -11.05 -4.92 -19.81
N GLU A 13 -9.98 -5.38 -19.17
CA GLU A 13 -9.53 -4.80 -17.88
C GLU A 13 -9.29 -3.29 -17.98
N ILE A 14 -8.78 -2.82 -19.12
CA ILE A 14 -8.59 -1.39 -19.40
C ILE A 14 -9.94 -0.67 -19.45
N GLU A 15 -10.90 -1.21 -20.19
CA GLU A 15 -12.21 -0.61 -20.35
C GLU A 15 -12.98 -0.60 -19.02
N PHE A 16 -12.78 -1.61 -18.19
CA PHE A 16 -13.29 -1.67 -16.82
C PHE A 16 -12.69 -0.58 -15.92
N ASP A 17 -11.39 -0.34 -16.02
CA ASP A 17 -10.73 0.73 -15.27
C ASP A 17 -11.16 2.12 -15.77
N ILE A 18 -11.44 2.28 -17.07
CA ILE A 18 -12.07 3.48 -17.63
C ILE A 18 -13.48 3.66 -17.04
N ILE A 19 -14.32 2.62 -17.00
CA ILE A 19 -15.65 2.70 -16.40
C ILE A 19 -15.54 3.07 -14.91
N ARG A 20 -14.55 2.55 -14.19
CA ARG A 20 -14.31 2.91 -12.78
C ARG A 20 -13.85 4.37 -12.62
N SER A 21 -13.16 4.94 -13.60
CA SER A 21 -12.70 6.34 -13.56
C SER A 21 -13.84 7.37 -13.56
N PHE A 22 -15.04 6.98 -14.01
CA PHE A 22 -16.27 7.76 -13.82
C PHE A 22 -16.65 7.89 -12.32
N GLY A 23 -16.25 6.94 -11.48
CA GLY A 23 -16.66 6.90 -10.07
C GLY A 23 -18.18 6.84 -9.94
N TRP A 24 -18.76 7.81 -9.22
CA TRP A 24 -20.21 7.97 -9.07
C TRP A 24 -20.83 8.91 -10.10
N ALA A 25 -20.01 9.56 -10.94
CA ALA A 25 -20.51 10.49 -11.94
C ALA A 25 -21.06 9.74 -13.16
N LEU A 26 -22.25 10.17 -13.62
CA LEU A 26 -22.83 9.68 -14.88
C LEU A 26 -22.19 10.33 -16.10
N VAL A 27 -21.61 11.51 -15.94
CA VAL A 27 -21.01 12.31 -17.01
C VAL A 27 -19.71 12.92 -16.51
N GLU A 28 -18.66 12.84 -17.31
CA GLU A 28 -17.36 13.44 -17.00
C GLU A 28 -16.68 13.99 -18.25
N LEU A 29 -15.77 14.95 -18.06
CA LEU A 29 -14.94 15.49 -19.14
C LEU A 29 -13.86 14.49 -19.55
N GLU A 30 -13.47 14.52 -20.83
CA GLU A 30 -12.46 13.59 -21.36
C GLU A 30 -11.11 13.71 -20.63
N GLU A 31 -10.69 14.95 -20.33
CA GLU A 31 -9.44 15.24 -19.61
C GLU A 31 -9.50 14.72 -18.17
N THR A 32 -10.58 15.02 -17.44
CA THR A 32 -10.80 14.54 -16.07
C THR A 32 -10.84 13.02 -16.00
N LEU A 33 -11.49 12.37 -16.98
CA LEU A 33 -11.53 10.92 -17.09
C LEU A 33 -10.14 10.33 -17.30
N TYR A 34 -9.32 10.94 -18.16
CA TYR A 34 -7.96 10.49 -18.42
C TYR A 34 -7.07 10.61 -17.18
N GLU A 35 -7.12 11.74 -16.47
CA GLU A 35 -6.36 11.93 -15.23
C GLU A 35 -6.78 10.91 -14.16
N ARG A 36 -8.09 10.71 -13.96
CA ARG A 36 -8.61 9.71 -13.02
C ARG A 36 -8.24 8.30 -13.41
N PHE A 37 -8.29 7.99 -14.71
CA PHE A 37 -7.84 6.71 -15.22
C PHE A 37 -6.38 6.47 -14.84
N LEU A 38 -5.47 7.40 -15.14
CA LEU A 38 -4.06 7.28 -14.79
C LEU A 38 -3.86 7.05 -13.28
N HIS A 39 -4.60 7.74 -12.42
CA HIS A 39 -4.50 7.52 -10.97
C HIS A 39 -4.97 6.14 -10.52
N LEU A 40 -6.02 5.60 -11.14
CA LEU A 40 -6.57 4.29 -10.79
C LEU A 40 -5.77 3.12 -11.40
N SER A 41 -5.29 3.29 -12.63
CA SER A 41 -4.61 2.26 -13.42
C SER A 41 -3.09 2.34 -13.37
N ALA A 42 -2.49 3.36 -12.72
CA ALA A 42 -1.04 3.58 -12.60
C ALA A 42 -0.22 2.33 -12.23
N ARG A 43 -0.81 1.40 -11.47
CA ARG A 43 -0.13 0.17 -11.03
C ARG A 43 -0.11 -0.95 -12.07
N ARG A 44 -0.87 -0.81 -13.15
CA ARG A 44 -1.14 -1.88 -14.13
C ARG A 44 -0.92 -1.45 -15.57
N SER A 45 -1.17 -0.18 -15.91
CA SER A 45 -0.97 0.32 -17.27
C SER A 45 -0.81 1.84 -17.26
N ILE A 46 0.32 2.31 -17.77
CA ILE A 46 0.52 3.72 -18.14
C ILE A 46 0.27 3.80 -19.64
N MET A 47 -0.69 4.61 -20.06
CA MET A 47 -1.00 4.81 -21.49
C MET A 47 -0.97 6.28 -21.85
N SER A 48 -0.75 6.56 -23.13
CA SER A 48 -0.85 7.92 -23.67
C SER A 48 -2.31 8.34 -23.85
N LEU A 49 -2.55 9.65 -23.91
CA LEU A 49 -3.87 10.24 -24.15
C LEU A 49 -4.47 9.75 -25.48
N GLU A 50 -3.65 9.56 -26.51
CA GLU A 50 -4.10 9.06 -27.83
C GLU A 50 -4.59 7.61 -27.76
N ALA A 51 -3.88 6.76 -27.02
CA ALA A 51 -4.31 5.39 -26.77
C ALA A 51 -5.62 5.36 -25.96
N PHE A 52 -5.73 6.22 -24.93
CA PHE A 52 -6.95 6.37 -24.14
C PHE A 52 -8.16 6.80 -24.99
N LYS A 53 -7.98 7.81 -25.86
CA LYS A 53 -9.01 8.24 -26.83
C LYS A 53 -9.44 7.11 -27.76
N SER A 54 -8.51 6.24 -28.14
CA SER A 54 -8.81 5.08 -28.99
C SER A 54 -9.67 4.06 -28.24
N HIS A 55 -9.40 3.82 -26.96
CA HIS A 55 -10.26 3.01 -26.10
C HIS A 55 -11.65 3.63 -25.90
N LEU A 56 -11.75 4.94 -25.71
CA LEU A 56 -13.05 5.61 -25.61
C LEU A 56 -13.90 5.46 -26.88
N LYS A 57 -13.29 5.57 -28.07
CA LYS A 57 -13.97 5.30 -29.35
C LYS A 57 -14.44 3.86 -29.46
N ALA A 58 -13.63 2.89 -29.01
CA ALA A 58 -14.03 1.49 -28.98
C ALA A 58 -15.22 1.28 -28.02
N MET A 59 -15.16 1.85 -26.82
CA MET A 59 -16.25 1.78 -25.83
C MET A 59 -17.54 2.48 -26.30
N GLU A 60 -17.42 3.54 -27.09
CA GLU A 60 -18.56 4.20 -27.75
C GLU A 60 -19.22 3.25 -28.77
N SER A 61 -18.42 2.59 -29.62
CA SER A 61 -18.95 1.62 -30.58
C SER A 61 -19.62 0.41 -29.92
N LYS A 62 -19.15 0.02 -28.73
CA LYS A 62 -19.73 -1.02 -27.88
C LYS A 62 -20.97 -0.56 -27.09
N GLY A 63 -21.30 0.73 -27.14
CA GLY A 63 -22.47 1.30 -26.46
C GLY A 63 -22.32 1.48 -24.96
N TRP A 64 -21.09 1.46 -24.43
CA TRP A 64 -20.82 1.58 -22.99
C TRP A 64 -20.78 3.01 -22.50
N ILE A 65 -20.36 3.91 -23.38
CA ILE A 65 -20.31 5.35 -23.17
C ILE A 65 -20.86 6.07 -24.39
N SER A 66 -21.28 7.31 -24.22
CA SER A 66 -21.74 8.18 -25.29
C SER A 66 -21.08 9.55 -25.18
N PRO A 67 -20.58 10.14 -26.28
CA PRO A 67 -19.96 11.45 -26.24
C PRO A 67 -21.01 12.54 -25.94
N ILE A 68 -20.61 13.53 -25.16
CA ILE A 68 -21.42 14.72 -24.85
C ILE A 68 -20.52 15.95 -24.90
N HIS A 69 -21.10 17.10 -25.21
CA HIS A 69 -20.40 18.38 -25.13
C HIS A 69 -20.99 19.18 -23.97
N LEU A 70 -20.15 19.49 -22.98
CA LEU A 70 -20.51 20.31 -21.82
C LEU A 70 -19.75 21.62 -21.92
N HIS A 71 -20.48 22.73 -22.12
CA HIS A 71 -19.91 24.08 -22.20
C HIS A 71 -18.73 24.22 -23.19
N GLY A 72 -18.78 23.52 -24.33
CA GLY A 72 -17.73 23.55 -25.35
C GLY A 72 -16.59 22.54 -25.13
N PHE A 73 -16.58 21.84 -24.00
CA PHE A 73 -15.63 20.78 -23.69
C PHE A 73 -16.21 19.41 -24.03
N LYS A 74 -15.35 18.52 -24.53
CA LYS A 74 -15.73 17.15 -24.86
C LYS A 74 -15.75 16.30 -23.59
N GLY A 75 -16.85 15.59 -23.40
CA GLY A 75 -17.05 14.67 -22.29
C GLY A 75 -17.73 13.39 -22.75
N TYR A 76 -17.94 12.50 -21.79
CA TYR A 76 -18.57 11.21 -22.01
C TYR A 76 -19.61 10.96 -20.93
N LYS A 77 -20.71 10.31 -21.32
CA LYS A 77 -21.77 9.83 -20.46
C LYS A 77 -21.69 8.31 -20.37
N LYS A 78 -21.70 7.76 -19.16
CA LYS A 78 -21.77 6.32 -18.89
C LYS A 78 -23.17 5.79 -19.22
N LEU A 79 -23.25 4.71 -20.00
CA LEU A 79 -24.51 4.07 -20.42
C LEU A 79 -24.73 2.68 -19.81
N ILE A 80 -23.73 2.11 -19.13
CA ILE A 80 -23.84 0.78 -18.49
C ILE A 80 -24.62 0.86 -17.18
N ALA A 81 -25.61 -0.02 -17.01
CA ALA A 81 -26.28 -0.27 -15.73
C ALA A 81 -25.44 -1.24 -14.88
N GLU A 82 -25.32 -0.98 -13.58
CA GLU A 82 -24.42 -1.71 -12.66
C GLU A 82 -24.71 -3.22 -12.53
N THR A 83 -25.90 -3.63 -12.96
CA THR A 83 -26.47 -4.96 -12.78
C THR A 83 -25.83 -6.05 -13.66
N GLU A 84 -25.16 -5.70 -14.77
CA GLU A 84 -24.70 -6.71 -15.76
C GLU A 84 -23.27 -7.22 -15.54
N SER A 85 -22.45 -6.53 -14.74
CA SER A 85 -20.99 -6.75 -14.75
C SER A 85 -20.46 -7.79 -13.75
N GLY A 86 -21.27 -8.27 -12.80
CA GLY A 86 -20.86 -9.22 -11.72
C GLY A 86 -19.73 -8.75 -10.78
N ARG A 87 -19.01 -7.67 -11.14
CA ARG A 87 -17.94 -6.99 -10.41
C ARG A 87 -18.44 -5.58 -10.11
N SER A 88 -18.36 -5.18 -8.84
CA SER A 88 -18.72 -3.83 -8.39
C SER A 88 -18.00 -2.77 -9.25
N LEU A 89 -18.79 -2.04 -10.04
CA LEU A 89 -18.34 -0.91 -10.89
C LEU A 89 -18.01 0.32 -10.05
N GLU A 90 -18.57 0.39 -8.86
CA GLU A 90 -18.29 1.42 -7.88
C GLU A 90 -16.95 1.13 -7.17
N PRO A 91 -16.17 2.17 -6.87
CA PRO A 91 -15.05 2.01 -5.96
C PRO A 91 -15.57 1.58 -4.58
N LYS A 92 -15.12 0.43 -4.07
CA LYS A 92 -15.49 -0.14 -2.74
C LYS A 92 -15.19 0.76 -1.54
N VAL A 93 -14.55 1.89 -1.78
CA VAL A 93 -14.31 2.96 -0.83
C VAL A 93 -14.68 4.23 -1.61
N PRO A 94 -15.53 5.13 -1.10
CA PRO A 94 -15.72 6.42 -1.73
C PRO A 94 -14.34 7.02 -1.95
N LEU A 95 -14.01 7.31 -3.21
CA LEU A 95 -12.86 8.16 -3.46
C LEU A 95 -13.18 9.43 -2.67
N ASP A 96 -12.36 9.77 -1.67
CA ASP A 96 -12.50 11.03 -0.97
C ASP A 96 -12.23 12.13 -2.01
N GLU A 97 -13.27 12.54 -2.73
CA GLU A 97 -13.26 13.52 -3.82
C GLU A 97 -12.63 14.84 -3.33
N ILE A 98 -12.75 15.12 -2.03
CA ILE A 98 -12.17 16.28 -1.33
C ILE A 98 -10.66 16.11 -1.07
N ARG A 99 -10.12 14.89 -0.98
CA ARG A 99 -8.69 14.65 -0.66
C ARG A 99 -7.80 14.57 -1.90
N LEU A 100 -8.35 14.21 -3.05
CA LEU A 100 -7.66 14.19 -4.34
C LEU A 100 -7.34 15.60 -4.86
N ALA A 101 -8.25 16.57 -4.69
CA ALA A 101 -8.04 17.96 -5.11
C ALA A 101 -6.95 18.70 -4.29
N LEU A 102 -6.65 18.23 -3.08
CA LEU A 102 -5.83 18.98 -2.11
C LEU A 102 -4.36 18.56 -2.04
N GLY A 103 -3.88 17.64 -2.90
CA GLY A 103 -2.47 17.22 -2.92
C GLY A 103 -1.94 16.78 -1.54
N SER A 104 -2.84 16.34 -0.65
CA SER A 104 -2.52 16.14 0.74
C SER A 104 -1.64 14.90 0.84
N LYS A 105 -0.42 15.06 1.37
CA LYS A 105 0.48 13.94 1.74
C LYS A 105 -0.18 12.91 2.68
N LYS A 106 -1.38 13.18 3.21
CA LYS A 106 -2.22 12.24 3.97
C LYS A 106 -3.04 11.28 3.08
N ALA A 107 -2.99 11.42 1.76
CA ALA A 107 -3.67 10.60 0.76
C ALA A 107 -2.73 9.61 0.05
N LEU A 108 -1.58 9.26 0.64
CA LEU A 108 -1.06 7.92 0.35
C LEU A 108 -2.13 6.95 0.84
N PRO A 109 -2.71 6.08 -0.01
CA PRO A 109 -3.58 5.04 0.48
C PRO A 109 -2.76 4.30 1.53
N LYS A 110 -3.14 4.40 2.82
CA LYS A 110 -2.73 3.40 3.80
C LYS A 110 -3.14 2.11 3.14
N MET A 111 -2.16 1.37 2.61
CA MET A 111 -2.42 0.09 1.97
C MET A 111 -3.27 -0.65 2.98
N LYS A 112 -4.56 -0.83 2.67
CA LYS A 112 -5.28 -1.93 3.28
C LYS A 112 -4.49 -3.12 2.76
N LEU A 113 -3.62 -3.64 3.62
CA LEU A 113 -2.97 -4.92 3.48
C LEU A 113 -4.08 -5.92 3.13
N LYS A 114 -4.35 -6.07 1.84
CA LYS A 114 -5.10 -7.19 1.28
C LYS A 114 -4.10 -8.31 1.07
N GLY A 115 -3.43 -8.66 2.14
CA GLY A 115 -3.53 -9.99 2.67
C GLY A 115 -3.82 -9.79 4.15
N THR A 116 -4.75 -10.55 4.72
CA THR A 116 -4.30 -11.25 5.92
C THR A 116 -3.02 -11.95 5.45
N THR A 117 -1.85 -11.37 5.69
CA THR A 117 -0.67 -12.20 5.92
C THR A 117 -1.21 -13.14 6.97
N LYS A 118 -1.58 -14.36 6.57
CA LYS A 118 -1.84 -15.38 7.57
C LYS A 118 -0.56 -15.32 8.36
N ILE A 119 -0.69 -14.88 9.61
CA ILE A 119 0.43 -14.90 10.53
C ILE A 119 0.63 -16.39 10.72
N ASP A 120 1.40 -16.97 9.80
CA ASP A 120 1.68 -18.38 9.81
C ASP A 120 2.49 -18.61 11.07
N GLN A 121 2.20 -19.69 11.76
CA GLN A 121 2.90 -20.07 12.99
C GLN A 121 4.43 -20.03 12.79
N GLU A 122 4.87 -20.44 11.59
CA GLU A 122 6.26 -20.36 11.15
C GLU A 122 6.82 -18.93 11.11
N LEU A 123 6.04 -17.93 10.68
CA LEU A 123 6.46 -16.53 10.67
C LEU A 123 6.65 -15.98 12.10
N LEU A 124 5.77 -16.35 13.03
CA LEU A 124 5.89 -15.99 14.44
C LEU A 124 7.14 -16.61 15.07
N GLU A 125 7.34 -17.91 14.88
CA GLU A 125 8.50 -18.63 15.41
C GLU A 125 9.82 -18.07 14.87
N ASN A 126 9.85 -17.76 13.57
CA ASN A 126 10.96 -17.08 12.93
C ASN A 126 11.22 -15.70 13.53
N SER A 127 10.17 -14.91 13.75
CA SER A 127 10.27 -13.55 14.32
C SER A 127 10.73 -13.58 15.78
N GLU A 128 10.26 -14.55 16.57
CA GLU A 128 10.74 -14.78 17.93
C GLU A 128 12.21 -15.21 17.97
N THR A 129 12.63 -16.07 17.04
CA THR A 129 14.02 -16.53 16.94
C THR A 129 14.95 -15.36 16.63
N VAL A 130 14.58 -14.51 15.67
CA VAL A 130 15.35 -13.30 15.34
C VAL A 130 15.34 -12.31 16.50
N GLY A 131 14.20 -12.12 17.15
CA GLY A 131 14.08 -11.29 18.35
C GLY A 131 15.00 -11.75 19.49
N LYS A 132 15.05 -13.06 19.75
CA LYS A 132 15.97 -13.67 20.71
C LYS A 132 17.43 -13.48 20.29
N ALA A 133 17.76 -13.62 19.01
CA ALA A 133 19.11 -13.42 18.50
C ALA A 133 19.58 -11.96 18.70
N ILE A 134 18.73 -10.98 18.38
CA ILE A 134 19.02 -9.55 18.61
C ILE A 134 19.24 -9.29 20.10
N ARG A 135 18.40 -9.86 20.96
CA ARG A 135 18.55 -9.71 22.41
C ARG A 135 19.87 -10.31 22.91
N VAL A 136 20.24 -11.50 22.46
CA VAL A 136 21.51 -12.14 22.82
C VAL A 136 22.71 -11.33 22.32
N ALA A 137 22.64 -10.79 21.10
CA ALA A 137 23.69 -9.92 20.57
C ALA A 137 23.82 -8.63 21.39
N LEU A 138 22.69 -8.05 21.81
CA LEU A 138 22.65 -6.88 22.68
C LEU A 138 23.23 -7.16 24.07
N GLU A 139 22.84 -8.27 24.69
CA GLU A 139 23.38 -8.70 25.99
C GLU A 139 24.89 -8.96 25.91
N ALA A 140 25.36 -9.60 24.83
CA ALA A 140 26.78 -9.85 24.60
C ALA A 140 27.56 -8.54 24.40
N TRP A 141 27.02 -7.59 23.64
CA TRP A 141 27.62 -6.27 23.48
C TRP A 141 27.67 -5.50 24.80
N MET A 142 26.57 -5.47 25.56
CA MET A 142 26.52 -4.82 26.88
C MET A 142 27.52 -5.43 27.87
N LEU A 143 27.66 -6.76 27.87
CA LEU A 143 28.62 -7.45 28.72
C LEU A 143 30.06 -7.07 28.36
N ARG A 144 30.36 -6.87 27.08
CA ARG A 144 31.70 -6.42 26.63
C ARG A 144 31.96 -4.96 26.98
N GLU A 145 30.97 -4.09 26.82
CA GLU A 145 31.14 -2.64 26.96
C GLU A 145 31.06 -2.18 28.43
N THR A 146 30.08 -2.70 29.17
CA THR A 146 29.77 -2.23 30.54
C THR A 146 30.11 -3.26 31.62
N GLY A 147 30.47 -4.50 31.23
CA GLY A 147 30.76 -5.59 32.16
C GLY A 147 29.53 -6.14 32.90
N ARG A 148 28.33 -5.62 32.62
CA ARG A 148 27.08 -6.02 33.29
C ARG A 148 25.93 -6.06 32.29
N ILE A 149 24.99 -6.96 32.54
CA ILE A 149 23.75 -7.05 31.76
C ILE A 149 22.62 -6.47 32.60
N SER A 150 22.03 -5.37 32.13
CA SER A 150 20.82 -4.81 32.72
C SER A 150 19.63 -5.12 31.82
N LYS A 151 18.70 -5.95 32.30
CA LYS A 151 17.47 -6.28 31.56
C LYS A 151 16.63 -5.04 31.24
N GLY A 152 16.66 -4.03 32.12
CA GLY A 152 15.98 -2.75 31.89
C GLY A 152 16.56 -1.99 30.71
N LEU A 153 17.89 -1.90 30.63
CA LEU A 153 18.59 -1.26 29.50
C LEU A 153 18.43 -2.06 28.20
N VAL A 154 18.48 -3.39 28.26
CA VAL A 154 18.19 -4.26 27.10
C VAL A 154 16.80 -3.92 26.55
N HIS A 155 15.80 -3.83 27.42
CA HIS A 155 14.43 -3.49 27.02
C HIS A 155 14.32 -2.08 26.44
N GLU A 156 14.97 -1.10 27.06
CA GLU A 156 15.02 0.27 26.58
C GLU A 156 15.63 0.35 25.18
N HIS A 157 16.76 -0.32 24.94
CA HIS A 157 17.37 -0.35 23.61
C HIS A 157 16.48 -1.04 22.58
N MET A 158 15.79 -2.14 22.93
CA MET A 158 14.83 -2.78 22.03
C MET A 158 13.67 -1.87 21.66
N LYS A 159 13.14 -1.12 22.64
CA LYS A 159 12.06 -0.14 22.42
C LYS A 159 12.53 1.01 21.53
N ASN A 160 13.72 1.53 21.78
CA ASN A 160 14.30 2.62 20.99
C ASN A 160 14.61 2.18 19.55
N MET A 161 15.11 0.96 19.34
CA MET A 161 15.26 0.37 17.99
C MET A 161 13.90 0.26 17.28
N CYS A 162 12.86 -0.18 17.98
CA CYS A 162 11.51 -0.25 17.43
C CYS A 162 11.00 1.15 17.04
N GLN A 163 11.18 2.15 17.90
CA GLN A 163 10.79 3.52 17.62
C GLN A 163 11.55 4.08 16.42
N ALA A 164 12.88 3.96 16.40
CA ALA A 164 13.71 4.42 15.30
C ALA A 164 13.32 3.77 13.97
N LEU A 165 13.06 2.46 13.96
CA LEU A 165 12.62 1.74 12.76
C LEU A 165 11.21 2.14 12.29
N ASN A 166 10.31 2.53 13.19
CA ASN A 166 9.01 3.09 12.79
C ASN A 166 9.14 4.46 12.11
N GLU A 167 10.23 5.20 12.38
CA GLU A 167 10.51 6.49 11.73
C GLU A 167 11.15 6.28 10.35
N SER A 168 12.26 5.54 10.28
CA SER A 168 12.92 5.15 9.03
C SER A 168 14.01 4.10 9.27
N GLU A 169 14.49 3.45 8.19
CA GLU A 169 15.68 2.58 8.29
C GLU A 169 16.93 3.39 8.63
N GLU A 170 17.06 4.61 8.10
CA GLU A 170 18.17 5.52 8.39
C GLU A 170 18.23 5.89 9.87
N SER A 171 17.08 6.22 10.47
CA SER A 171 16.96 6.50 11.91
C SER A 171 17.40 5.31 12.76
N LEU A 172 17.04 4.08 12.36
CA LEU A 172 17.50 2.87 13.05
C LEU A 172 19.02 2.72 12.97
N PHE A 173 19.62 2.90 11.80
CA PHE A 173 21.08 2.80 11.65
C PHE A 173 21.82 3.92 12.39
N GLU A 174 21.27 5.13 12.44
CA GLU A 174 21.82 6.22 13.23
C GLU A 174 21.80 5.90 14.73
N TYR A 175 20.66 5.41 15.22
CA TYR A 175 20.54 4.94 16.60
C TYR A 175 21.54 3.82 16.91
N ILE A 176 21.66 2.82 16.05
CA ILE A 176 22.59 1.70 16.26
C ILE A 176 24.03 2.18 16.28
N ARG A 177 24.42 3.04 15.33
CA ARG A 177 25.79 3.60 15.28
C ARG A 177 26.16 4.37 16.53
N THR A 178 25.21 5.10 17.11
CA THR A 178 25.47 5.99 18.24
C THR A 178 25.35 5.28 19.59
N GLN A 179 24.37 4.40 19.75
CA GLN A 179 24.04 3.81 21.06
C GLN A 179 24.53 2.37 21.22
N ILE A 180 24.49 1.56 20.15
CA ILE A 180 24.74 0.11 20.21
C ILE A 180 25.50 -0.40 18.98
N PRO A 181 26.70 0.14 18.67
CA PRO A 181 27.39 -0.08 17.41
C PRO A 181 27.72 -1.55 17.15
N GLY A 182 27.82 -2.37 18.20
CA GLY A 182 28.07 -3.81 18.10
C GLY A 182 26.94 -4.64 17.48
N LEU A 183 25.76 -4.05 17.21
CA LEU A 183 24.64 -4.74 16.55
C LEU A 183 24.48 -4.39 15.06
N LEU A 184 25.35 -3.52 14.53
CA LEU A 184 25.18 -2.97 13.19
C LEU A 184 25.20 -4.03 12.10
N ILE A 185 26.04 -5.05 12.26
CA ILE A 185 26.19 -6.13 11.28
C ILE A 185 24.96 -7.03 11.31
N GLU A 186 24.57 -7.47 12.50
CA GLU A 186 23.45 -8.39 12.75
C GLU A 186 22.14 -7.79 12.26
N VAL A 187 21.86 -6.55 12.67
CA VAL A 187 20.64 -5.83 12.25
C VAL A 187 20.65 -5.54 10.76
N GLY A 188 21.80 -5.15 10.20
CA GLY A 188 21.95 -4.92 8.77
C GLY A 188 21.72 -6.19 7.93
N GLN A 189 22.19 -7.34 8.39
CA GLN A 189 21.94 -8.63 7.75
C GLN A 189 20.47 -9.01 7.79
N ILE A 190 19.79 -8.82 8.92
CA ILE A 190 18.35 -9.11 9.06
C ILE A 190 17.52 -8.22 8.14
N LEU A 191 17.82 -6.92 8.09
CA LEU A 191 17.13 -5.97 7.19
C LEU A 191 17.30 -6.36 5.72
N ARG A 192 18.52 -6.68 5.29
CA ARG A 192 18.77 -7.10 3.90
C ARG A 192 18.08 -8.42 3.53
N ALA A 193 18.04 -9.38 4.47
CA ALA A 193 17.51 -10.71 4.21
C ALA A 193 15.98 -10.79 4.28
N ARG A 194 15.35 -10.04 5.20
CA ARG A 194 13.92 -10.20 5.54
C ARG A 194 13.10 -8.91 5.50
N GLY A 195 13.75 -7.76 5.33
CA GLY A 195 13.10 -6.46 5.23
C GLY A 195 12.77 -5.79 6.58
N PRO A 196 12.40 -4.50 6.55
CA PRO A 196 12.13 -3.69 7.74
C PRO A 196 10.88 -4.14 8.50
N ASP A 197 9.83 -4.55 7.80
CA ASP A 197 8.57 -4.99 8.42
C ASP A 197 8.76 -6.24 9.30
N PHE A 198 9.60 -7.17 8.85
CA PHE A 198 9.93 -8.39 9.59
C PHE A 198 10.74 -8.07 10.86
N LEU A 199 11.72 -7.18 10.75
CA LEU A 199 12.51 -6.74 11.89
C LEU A 199 11.62 -6.03 12.92
N LEU A 200 10.72 -5.16 12.46
CA LEU A 200 9.79 -4.45 13.32
C LEU A 200 8.86 -5.41 14.08
N LEU A 201 8.35 -6.45 13.41
CA LEU A 201 7.57 -7.50 14.06
C LEU A 201 8.40 -8.25 15.12
N SER A 202 9.62 -8.64 14.79
CA SER A 202 10.54 -9.34 15.69
C SER A 202 10.86 -8.52 16.95
N LEU A 203 11.09 -7.22 16.79
CA LEU A 203 11.32 -6.29 17.90
C LEU A 203 10.06 -6.13 18.78
N LYS A 204 8.87 -5.97 18.18
CA LYS A 204 7.61 -5.84 18.92
C LYS A 204 7.24 -7.10 19.71
N LEU A 205 7.42 -8.29 19.13
CA LEU A 205 7.20 -9.56 19.84
C LEU A 205 8.17 -9.73 21.00
N SER A 206 9.42 -9.31 20.81
CA SER A 206 10.43 -9.33 21.87
C SER A 206 10.10 -8.35 23.00
N GLU A 207 9.63 -7.15 22.67
CA GLU A 207 9.16 -6.17 23.66
C GLU A 207 7.98 -6.73 24.49
N ALA A 208 7.00 -7.33 23.81
CA ALA A 208 5.80 -7.87 24.44
C ALA A 208 6.10 -9.09 25.34
N SER A 209 7.03 -9.96 24.94
CA SER A 209 7.43 -11.13 25.73
C SER A 209 8.17 -10.76 27.02
N VAL A 210 8.91 -9.64 27.03
CA VAL A 210 9.61 -9.15 28.24
C VAL A 210 8.63 -8.62 29.29
N ARG A 211 7.52 -7.99 28.87
CA ARG A 211 6.48 -7.49 29.80
C ARG A 211 5.79 -8.60 30.60
N LYS A 212 5.72 -9.83 30.07
CA LYS A 212 5.10 -10.97 30.77
C LYS A 212 5.89 -11.46 31.99
N TYR A 213 7.15 -11.05 32.15
CA TYR A 213 8.01 -11.43 33.29
C TYR A 213 8.24 -10.29 34.29
N SER A 214 7.45 -9.22 34.21
CA SER A 214 7.42 -8.13 35.19
C SER A 214 6.24 -8.35 36.16
N TYR A 215 6.42 -9.25 37.12
CA TYR A 215 5.66 -9.31 38.37
C TYR A 215 6.62 -9.51 39.53
#